data_AF-A0A7S1VP71-F1
#
_entry.id   AF-A0A7S1VP71-F1
#
_cell.length_a   1.000
_cell.length_b   1.000
_cell.length_c   1.000
_cell.angle_alpha   90.00
_cell.angle_beta   90.00
_cell.angle_gamma   90.00
#
_symmetry.space_group_name_H-M   'P 1'
#
loop_
_entity.id
_entity.type
_entity.pdbx_description
1 polymer ?
#
loop_
_entity_poly.entity_id
_entity_poly.type
_entity_poly.pdbx_seq_one_letter_code
_entity_poly.pdbx_strand_id
1 'polypeptide(L)'
;MSSEDDKYGYVTDLAQAGTQKLGRTTEEVNALVKHLKEAVASVGKNGRVIHIAHSQGALLTSLAARELTPLEMNQIEVLAFGGAAALRKTVQTPWRRVVNYYSVNDPLLLVVPQAAQALRQGYFVGASGDSGDDFSSEFCFLAPRIGDPIQDHNLLGATYGQALAWEGQRFQSQYQSLVYRVGRTVDLRLTGPLWLNTVTGTLIITSSVQHVIQIVLHYLLAPIVLVLRVLYTLLQEGSRLALKVCGPVILSIAVLLKAVLEDLIRSVNKQEQYQPVHLALDLGEESGKKGKAKLQTQGGGPE
;
A
#
# COMPACT_ATOMS: atom_id res chain seq x y z
N MET A 1 -18.26 13.23 11.09
CA MET A 1 -19.51 12.67 11.62
C MET A 1 -19.91 11.53 10.70
N SER A 2 -19.96 10.29 11.19
CA SER A 2 -20.54 9.16 10.47
C SER A 2 -22.05 9.36 10.33
N SER A 3 -22.61 9.04 9.16
CA SER A 3 -24.05 9.08 8.96
C SER A 3 -24.72 7.92 9.70
N GLU A 4 -26.02 8.01 10.01
CA GLU A 4 -26.74 6.88 10.62
C GLU A 4 -26.79 5.67 9.69
N ASP A 5 -26.86 5.89 8.38
CA ASP A 5 -26.86 4.83 7.36
C ASP A 5 -25.58 3.99 7.37
N ASP A 6 -24.41 4.61 7.59
CA ASP A 6 -23.13 3.91 7.69
C ASP A 6 -23.11 2.94 8.90
N LYS A 7 -23.76 3.33 10.00
CA LYS A 7 -23.86 2.51 11.20
C LYS A 7 -24.79 1.31 10.99
N TYR A 8 -25.90 1.51 10.29
CA TYR A 8 -26.83 0.42 9.98
C TYR A 8 -26.21 -0.61 9.04
N GLY A 9 -25.55 -0.19 7.96
CA GLY A 9 -24.83 -1.11 7.07
C GLY A 9 -23.81 -1.96 7.83
N TYR A 10 -23.02 -1.31 8.69
CA TYR A 10 -22.03 -1.98 9.53
C TYR A 10 -22.60 -3.04 10.48
N VAL A 11 -23.68 -2.72 11.21
CA VAL A 11 -24.30 -3.68 12.14
C VAL A 11 -24.91 -4.87 11.39
N THR A 12 -25.45 -4.61 10.20
CA THR A 12 -26.01 -5.65 9.34
C THR A 12 -24.92 -6.59 8.83
N ASP A 13 -23.77 -6.06 8.40
CA ASP A 13 -22.59 -6.83 8.00
C ASP A 13 -22.07 -7.72 9.13
N LEU A 14 -22.03 -7.19 10.36
CA LEU A 14 -21.61 -7.90 11.56
C LEU A 14 -22.53 -9.08 11.91
N ALA A 15 -23.85 -8.84 11.90
CA ALA A 15 -24.85 -9.86 12.17
C ALA A 15 -24.90 -10.92 11.05
N GLN A 16 -24.75 -10.49 9.80
CA GLN A 16 -24.74 -11.37 8.63
C GLN A 16 -23.45 -12.20 8.57
N ALA A 17 -22.30 -11.64 8.92
CA ALA A 17 -21.05 -12.38 9.05
C ALA A 17 -21.13 -13.48 10.11
N GLY A 18 -21.80 -13.20 11.23
CA GLY A 18 -22.08 -14.20 12.28
C GLY A 18 -22.96 -15.37 11.80
N THR A 19 -24.01 -15.06 11.03
CA THR A 19 -24.98 -16.07 10.54
C THR A 19 -24.48 -16.86 9.32
N GLN A 20 -23.76 -16.22 8.39
CA GLN A 20 -23.17 -16.88 7.22
C GLN A 20 -21.99 -17.80 7.57
N LYS A 21 -21.42 -17.67 8.78
CA LYS A 21 -20.42 -18.61 9.31
C LYS A 21 -20.95 -20.05 9.45
N LEU A 22 -22.26 -20.26 9.36
CA LEU A 22 -22.90 -21.58 9.28
C LEU A 22 -22.64 -22.33 7.97
N GLY A 23 -21.87 -21.75 7.03
CA GLY A 23 -21.30 -22.47 5.91
C GLY A 23 -22.30 -22.84 4.81
N ARG A 24 -23.50 -22.24 4.82
CA ARG A 24 -24.45 -22.36 3.71
C ARG A 24 -24.01 -21.47 2.56
N THR A 25 -23.83 -22.08 1.40
CA THR A 25 -23.63 -21.37 0.14
C THR A 25 -24.89 -20.58 -0.19
N THR A 26 -24.79 -19.26 -0.23
CA THR A 26 -25.89 -18.36 -0.61
C THR A 26 -25.84 -18.05 -2.10
N GLU A 27 -26.88 -17.40 -2.63
CA GLU A 27 -26.91 -16.98 -4.04
C GLU A 27 -25.78 -16.00 -4.37
N GLU A 28 -25.40 -15.13 -3.43
CA GLU A 28 -24.28 -14.19 -3.57
C GLU A 28 -22.94 -14.92 -3.69
N VAL A 29 -22.74 -16.00 -2.93
CA VAL A 29 -21.54 -16.84 -3.06
C VAL A 29 -21.51 -17.50 -4.43
N ASN A 30 -22.63 -18.05 -4.91
CA ASN A 30 -22.71 -18.66 -6.23
C ASN A 30 -22.45 -17.65 -7.36
N ALA A 31 -23.00 -16.44 -7.24
CA ALA A 31 -22.75 -15.35 -8.17
C ALA A 31 -21.26 -14.95 -8.19
N LEU A 32 -20.63 -14.85 -7.01
CA LEU A 32 -19.21 -14.54 -6.90
C LEU A 32 -18.34 -15.65 -7.51
N VAL A 33 -18.64 -16.93 -7.24
CA VAL A 33 -17.92 -18.07 -7.84
C VAL A 33 -18.02 -18.01 -9.35
N LYS A 34 -19.21 -17.80 -9.91
CA LYS A 34 -19.41 -17.66 -11.35
C LYS A 34 -18.58 -16.50 -11.91
N HIS A 35 -18.65 -15.34 -11.28
CA HIS A 35 -17.90 -14.15 -11.70
C HIS A 35 -16.38 -14.38 -11.69
N LEU A 36 -15.83 -14.99 -10.64
CA LEU A 36 -14.40 -15.28 -10.55
C LEU A 36 -13.96 -16.30 -11.61
N LYS A 37 -14.76 -17.33 -11.89
CA LYS A 37 -14.47 -18.31 -12.95
C LYS A 37 -14.47 -17.66 -14.34
N GLU A 38 -15.45 -16.81 -14.62
CA GLU A 38 -15.51 -16.04 -15.87
C GLU A 38 -14.30 -15.10 -16.00
N ALA A 39 -13.92 -14.40 -14.92
CA ALA A 39 -12.74 -13.54 -14.90
C ALA A 39 -11.44 -14.32 -15.16
N VAL A 40 -11.25 -15.48 -14.51
CA VAL A 40 -10.09 -16.36 -14.73
C VAL A 40 -10.05 -16.86 -16.17
N ALA A 41 -11.19 -17.26 -16.73
CA ALA A 41 -11.29 -17.66 -18.13
C ALA A 41 -10.91 -16.52 -19.09
N SER A 42 -11.31 -15.29 -18.78
CA SER A 42 -11.08 -14.12 -19.63
C SER A 42 -9.61 -13.72 -19.75
N VAL A 43 -8.82 -13.89 -18.68
CA VAL A 43 -7.40 -13.51 -18.65
C VAL A 43 -6.48 -14.60 -19.23
N GLY A 44 -7.00 -15.81 -19.47
CA GLY A 44 -6.25 -16.95 -20.02
C GLY A 44 -5.24 -17.57 -19.06
N LYS A 45 -4.48 -18.59 -19.52
CA LYS A 45 -3.63 -19.46 -18.67
C LYS A 45 -2.52 -18.74 -17.89
N ASN A 46 -1.99 -17.66 -18.44
CA ASN A 46 -0.91 -16.88 -17.82
C ASN A 46 -1.42 -15.57 -17.21
N GLY A 47 -2.72 -15.32 -17.33
CA GLY A 47 -3.37 -14.14 -16.80
C GLY A 47 -3.52 -14.18 -15.29
N ARG A 48 -3.77 -13.02 -14.71
CA ARG A 48 -4.02 -12.85 -13.28
C ARG A 48 -5.29 -12.04 -13.07
N VAL A 49 -6.05 -12.43 -12.06
CA VAL A 49 -7.23 -11.70 -11.59
C VAL A 49 -6.88 -11.06 -10.25
N ILE A 50 -7.14 -9.77 -10.10
CA ILE A 50 -7.09 -9.11 -8.80
C ILE A 50 -8.50 -9.01 -8.25
N HIS A 51 -8.74 -9.69 -7.15
CA HIS A 51 -10.00 -9.66 -6.44
C HIS A 51 -9.86 -8.78 -5.20
N ILE A 52 -10.58 -7.67 -5.18
CA ILE A 52 -10.61 -6.76 -4.03
C ILE A 52 -11.87 -7.07 -3.24
N ALA A 53 -11.69 -7.41 -1.97
CA ALA A 53 -12.77 -7.74 -1.06
C ALA A 53 -12.75 -6.77 0.13
N HIS A 54 -13.91 -6.31 0.58
CA HIS A 54 -14.04 -5.41 1.73
C HIS A 54 -15.17 -5.89 2.64
N SER A 55 -15.01 -5.73 3.96
CA SER A 55 -16.01 -6.15 4.95
C SER A 55 -16.48 -7.60 4.70
N GLN A 56 -17.80 -7.79 4.53
CA GLN A 56 -18.45 -9.06 4.22
C GLN A 56 -17.93 -9.73 2.94
N GLY A 57 -17.44 -8.95 1.96
CA GLY A 57 -16.88 -9.49 0.72
C GLY A 57 -15.74 -10.48 0.97
N ALA A 58 -14.95 -10.31 2.04
CA ALA A 58 -13.90 -11.26 2.42
C ALA A 58 -14.48 -12.61 2.90
N LEU A 59 -15.60 -12.58 3.63
CA LEU A 59 -16.31 -13.79 4.04
C LEU A 59 -16.89 -14.52 2.83
N LEU A 60 -17.58 -13.82 1.93
CA LEU A 60 -18.09 -14.40 0.69
C LEU A 60 -16.97 -15.03 -0.14
N THR A 61 -15.81 -14.37 -0.21
CA THR A 61 -14.61 -14.90 -0.88
C THR A 61 -14.11 -16.18 -0.23
N SER A 62 -14.08 -16.25 1.11
CA SER A 62 -13.67 -17.46 1.84
C SER A 62 -14.60 -18.65 1.61
N LEU A 63 -15.91 -18.39 1.41
CA LEU A 63 -16.90 -19.41 1.07
C LEU A 63 -16.76 -19.83 -0.40
N ALA A 64 -16.60 -18.86 -1.30
CA ALA A 64 -16.39 -19.09 -2.73
C ALA A 64 -15.13 -19.95 -3.01
N ALA A 65 -14.10 -19.83 -2.18
CA ALA A 65 -12.88 -20.62 -2.26
C ALA A 65 -13.13 -22.15 -2.28
N ARG A 66 -14.22 -22.62 -1.66
CA ARG A 66 -14.60 -24.04 -1.60
C ARG A 66 -15.06 -24.59 -2.95
N GLU A 67 -15.54 -23.72 -3.83
CA GLU A 67 -16.13 -24.04 -5.14
C GLU A 67 -15.18 -23.69 -6.31
N LEU A 68 -14.03 -23.08 -5.99
CA LEU A 68 -12.95 -22.81 -6.94
C LEU A 68 -11.96 -23.96 -6.94
N THR A 69 -11.37 -24.24 -8.10
CA THR A 69 -10.29 -25.20 -8.21
C THR A 69 -8.96 -24.60 -7.76
N PRO A 70 -7.99 -25.41 -7.30
CA PRO A 70 -6.62 -24.95 -7.02
C PRO A 70 -5.98 -24.18 -8.17
N LEU A 71 -6.25 -24.59 -9.42
CA LEU A 71 -5.72 -23.92 -10.60
C LEU A 71 -6.31 -22.51 -10.77
N GLU A 72 -7.62 -22.36 -10.61
CA GLU A 72 -8.29 -21.05 -10.64
C GLU A 72 -7.78 -20.14 -9.52
N MET A 73 -7.68 -20.65 -8.28
CA MET A 73 -7.16 -19.87 -7.14
C MET A 73 -5.72 -19.40 -7.35
N ASN A 74 -4.86 -20.21 -7.97
CA ASN A 74 -3.47 -19.84 -8.25
C ASN A 74 -3.32 -18.76 -9.33
N GLN A 75 -4.43 -18.33 -9.97
CA GLN A 75 -4.47 -17.15 -10.86
C GLN A 75 -5.05 -15.91 -10.18
N ILE A 76 -5.60 -16.04 -8.98
CA ILE A 76 -6.30 -14.96 -8.28
C ILE A 76 -5.39 -14.41 -7.17
N GLU A 77 -5.11 -13.10 -7.22
CA GLU A 77 -4.56 -12.33 -6.11
C GLU A 77 -5.71 -11.70 -5.33
N VAL A 78 -5.82 -11.97 -4.03
CA VAL A 78 -6.89 -11.42 -3.19
C VAL A 78 -6.35 -10.35 -2.24
N LEU A 79 -7.00 -9.18 -2.27
CA LEU A 79 -6.73 -8.05 -1.39
C LEU A 79 -7.98 -7.84 -0.53
N ALA A 80 -7.94 -8.29 0.72
CA ALA A 80 -9.05 -8.12 1.66
C ALA A 80 -8.80 -6.88 2.53
N PHE A 81 -9.76 -5.99 2.66
CA PHE A 81 -9.70 -4.78 3.47
C PHE A 81 -10.77 -4.84 4.56
N GLY A 82 -10.38 -4.79 5.84
CA GLY A 82 -11.30 -4.96 6.95
C GLY A 82 -12.17 -6.19 6.74
N GLY A 83 -11.58 -7.35 6.48
CA GLY A 83 -12.36 -8.52 6.09
C GLY A 83 -13.16 -9.09 7.26
N ALA A 84 -14.39 -9.53 7.02
CA ALA A 84 -15.17 -10.30 8.00
C ALA A 84 -14.67 -11.75 8.17
N ALA A 85 -13.70 -12.17 7.37
CA ALA A 85 -12.95 -13.40 7.48
C ALA A 85 -11.49 -13.15 7.09
N ALA A 86 -10.55 -13.82 7.74
CA ALA A 86 -9.16 -13.81 7.28
C ALA A 86 -8.98 -14.86 6.19
N LEU A 87 -8.58 -14.40 5.00
CA LEU A 87 -8.19 -15.27 3.91
C LEU A 87 -6.76 -15.73 4.14
N ARG A 88 -6.49 -16.99 3.80
CA ARG A 88 -5.20 -17.65 4.04
C ARG A 88 -4.77 -18.37 2.80
N LYS A 89 -3.47 -18.43 2.53
CA LYS A 89 -2.90 -19.32 1.54
C LYS A 89 -2.61 -20.66 2.20
N THR A 90 -3.28 -21.70 1.73
CA THR A 90 -3.06 -23.08 2.20
C THR A 90 -2.93 -24.01 1.01
N VAL A 91 -2.63 -25.29 1.26
CA VAL A 91 -2.66 -26.32 0.21
C VAL A 91 -4.04 -26.43 -0.43
N GLN A 92 -5.11 -26.26 0.35
CA GLN A 92 -6.50 -26.29 -0.11
C GLN A 92 -6.93 -24.99 -0.78
N THR A 93 -6.32 -23.86 -0.41
CA THR A 93 -6.61 -22.54 -0.96
C THR A 93 -5.34 -21.88 -1.49
N PRO A 94 -4.75 -22.41 -2.58
CA PRO A 94 -3.45 -21.97 -3.07
C PRO A 94 -3.56 -20.68 -3.89
N TRP A 95 -4.07 -19.62 -3.25
CA TRP A 95 -4.16 -18.30 -3.86
C TRP A 95 -2.80 -17.87 -4.41
N ARG A 96 -2.81 -17.16 -5.55
CA ARG A 96 -1.58 -16.60 -6.12
C ARG A 96 -0.86 -15.75 -5.07
N ARG A 97 -1.63 -14.84 -4.47
CA ARG A 97 -1.26 -13.95 -3.36
C ARG A 97 -2.52 -13.64 -2.55
N VAL A 98 -2.37 -13.52 -1.24
CA VAL A 98 -3.42 -13.06 -0.33
C VAL A 98 -2.81 -12.01 0.59
N VAL A 99 -3.50 -10.89 0.76
CA VAL A 99 -3.17 -9.89 1.79
C VAL A 99 -4.45 -9.43 2.45
N ASN A 100 -4.46 -9.45 3.78
CA ASN A 100 -5.54 -8.98 4.62
C ASN A 100 -5.10 -7.68 5.30
N TYR A 101 -5.61 -6.57 4.79
CA TYR A 101 -5.45 -5.25 5.36
C TYR A 101 -6.46 -5.02 6.48
N TYR A 102 -6.01 -4.57 7.64
CA TYR A 102 -6.87 -4.13 8.73
C TYR A 102 -6.37 -2.80 9.29
N SER A 103 -7.24 -1.83 9.51
CA SER A 103 -6.89 -0.73 10.43
C SER A 103 -6.73 -1.31 11.84
N VAL A 104 -5.74 -0.87 12.62
CA VAL A 104 -5.61 -1.31 14.02
C VAL A 104 -6.79 -0.87 14.89
N ASN A 105 -7.55 0.13 14.44
CA ASN A 105 -8.79 0.59 15.05
C ASN A 105 -10.03 -0.02 14.36
N ASP A 106 -9.85 -0.96 13.44
CA ASP A 106 -10.96 -1.62 12.76
C ASP A 106 -11.71 -2.51 13.76
N PRO A 107 -13.02 -2.31 13.93
CA PRO A 107 -13.78 -3.08 14.90
C PRO A 107 -13.93 -4.56 14.51
N LEU A 108 -13.71 -4.95 13.25
CA LEU A 108 -13.69 -6.36 12.84
C LEU A 108 -12.50 -7.14 13.43
N LEU A 109 -11.46 -6.46 13.91
CA LEU A 109 -10.40 -7.11 14.68
C LEU A 109 -10.92 -7.75 15.98
N LEU A 110 -12.08 -7.31 16.50
CA LEU A 110 -12.72 -7.94 17.65
C LEU A 110 -13.46 -9.22 17.28
N VAL A 111 -13.85 -9.35 16.02
CA VAL A 111 -14.77 -10.40 15.53
C VAL A 111 -14.01 -11.51 14.80
N VAL A 112 -12.88 -11.19 14.18
CA VAL A 112 -12.05 -12.11 13.39
C VAL A 112 -10.87 -12.59 14.23
N PRO A 113 -10.94 -13.76 14.88
CA PRO A 113 -9.94 -14.17 15.87
C PRO A 113 -8.55 -14.33 15.28
N GLN A 114 -8.48 -14.73 14.01
CA GLN A 114 -7.22 -14.90 13.27
C GLN A 114 -6.50 -13.56 13.06
N ALA A 115 -7.24 -12.50 12.70
CA ALA A 115 -6.68 -11.16 12.55
C ALA A 115 -6.26 -10.58 13.91
N ALA A 116 -7.09 -10.78 14.94
CA ALA A 116 -6.77 -10.38 16.31
C ALA A 116 -5.50 -11.06 16.82
N GLN A 117 -5.36 -12.36 16.56
CA GLN A 117 -4.19 -13.15 16.92
C GLN A 117 -2.95 -12.66 16.18
N ALA A 118 -3.05 -12.45 14.87
CA ALA A 118 -1.95 -11.91 14.07
C ALA A 118 -1.50 -10.52 14.55
N LEU A 119 -2.43 -9.65 14.96
CA LEU A 119 -2.08 -8.35 15.53
C LEU A 119 -1.32 -8.49 16.85
N ARG A 120 -1.77 -9.37 17.75
CA ARG A 120 -1.14 -9.59 19.07
C ARG A 120 0.24 -10.23 18.97
N GLN A 121 0.46 -11.08 17.97
CA GLN A 121 1.74 -11.74 17.74
C GLN A 121 2.83 -10.75 17.29
N GLY A 122 2.45 -9.51 16.96
CA GLY A 122 3.38 -8.48 16.52
C GLY A 122 3.84 -8.71 15.07
N TYR A 123 4.17 -7.61 14.40
CA TYR A 123 4.69 -7.64 13.03
C TYR A 123 6.09 -8.24 13.02
N PHE A 124 6.22 -9.57 13.05
CA PHE A 124 7.49 -10.22 12.69
C PHE A 124 7.67 -10.16 11.17
N VAL A 125 7.85 -8.95 10.65
CA VAL A 125 8.47 -8.70 9.35
C VAL A 125 9.96 -8.98 9.55
N GLY A 126 10.38 -10.24 9.48
CA GLY A 126 11.80 -10.56 9.65
C GLY A 126 12.21 -12.01 9.95
N ALA A 127 11.31 -12.98 10.00
CA ALA A 127 11.71 -14.39 10.08
C ALA A 127 11.37 -15.12 8.78
N SER A 128 12.00 -14.69 7.68
CA SER A 128 12.31 -15.60 6.57
C SER A 128 13.26 -16.66 7.11
N GLY A 129 12.68 -17.72 7.68
CA GLY A 129 13.39 -18.83 8.29
C GLY A 129 12.56 -20.09 8.16
N ASP A 130 12.54 -20.64 6.94
CA ASP A 130 12.44 -22.06 6.56
C ASP A 130 11.38 -22.96 7.23
N SER A 131 10.48 -22.41 8.03
CA SER A 131 9.32 -23.09 8.60
C SER A 131 8.15 -22.74 7.71
N GLY A 132 7.60 -23.74 7.03
CA GLY A 132 6.61 -23.62 5.93
C GLY A 132 5.24 -23.03 6.28
N ASP A 133 5.17 -22.15 7.27
CA ASP A 133 3.99 -21.45 7.77
C ASP A 133 4.29 -19.94 7.84
N ASP A 134 4.34 -19.30 6.67
CA ASP A 134 4.61 -17.87 6.48
C ASP A 134 3.36 -17.02 6.86
N PHE A 135 2.94 -17.09 8.13
CA PHE A 135 1.77 -16.40 8.64
C PHE A 135 1.89 -14.87 8.56
N SER A 136 3.10 -14.32 8.56
CA SER A 136 3.34 -12.87 8.68
C SER A 136 3.24 -12.12 7.35
N SER A 137 3.31 -12.80 6.20
CA SER A 137 3.22 -12.13 4.89
C SER A 137 1.78 -11.82 4.45
N GLU A 138 0.78 -12.39 5.12
CA GLU A 138 -0.63 -12.32 4.71
C GLU A 138 -1.45 -11.26 5.44
N PHE A 139 -0.93 -10.64 6.51
CA PHE A 139 -1.62 -9.61 7.27
C PHE A 139 -0.85 -8.29 7.22
N CYS A 140 -1.56 -7.20 6.93
CA CYS A 140 -1.01 -5.85 6.94
C CYS A 140 -1.91 -4.96 7.79
N PHE A 141 -1.43 -4.58 8.96
CA PHE A 141 -2.18 -3.67 9.82
C PHE A 141 -1.78 -2.22 9.55
N LEU A 142 -2.78 -1.34 9.47
CA LEU A 142 -2.64 0.06 9.11
C LEU A 142 -2.88 0.93 10.34
N ALA A 143 -2.07 1.98 10.50
CA ALA A 143 -2.36 3.01 11.48
C ALA A 143 -3.65 3.78 11.09
N PRO A 144 -4.55 4.07 12.05
CA PRO A 144 -5.78 4.78 11.75
C PRO A 144 -5.43 6.23 11.40
N ARG A 145 -6.15 6.81 10.45
CA ARG A 145 -5.94 8.20 10.01
C ARG A 145 -6.95 9.15 10.63
N ILE A 146 -8.14 8.65 10.95
CA ILE A 146 -9.24 9.46 11.46
C ILE A 146 -9.39 9.26 12.97
N GLY A 147 -9.23 8.03 13.45
CA GLY A 147 -9.45 7.68 14.85
C GLY A 147 -10.90 7.31 15.19
N ASP A 148 -11.82 7.42 14.23
CA ASP A 148 -13.18 6.85 14.31
C ASP A 148 -13.17 5.45 13.68
N PRO A 149 -13.42 4.37 14.44
CA PRO A 149 -13.42 2.99 13.95
C PRO A 149 -14.26 2.77 12.68
N ILE A 150 -15.41 3.42 12.58
CA ILE A 150 -16.33 3.26 11.44
C ILE A 150 -15.74 3.94 10.20
N GLN A 151 -15.21 5.16 10.36
CA GLN A 151 -14.62 5.88 9.24
C GLN A 151 -13.29 5.28 8.78
N ASP A 152 -12.51 4.73 9.71
CA ASP A 152 -11.27 4.01 9.39
C ASP A 152 -11.55 2.65 8.72
N HIS A 153 -12.74 2.09 8.88
CA HIS A 153 -13.19 0.87 8.21
C HIS A 153 -13.67 1.11 6.76
N ASN A 154 -13.96 2.36 6.35
CA ASN A 154 -14.42 2.66 5.00
C ASN A 154 -13.32 2.36 3.95
N LEU A 155 -13.64 1.52 2.94
CA LEU A 155 -12.70 1.11 1.88
C LEU A 155 -12.05 2.29 1.15
N LEU A 156 -12.84 3.31 0.82
CA LEU A 156 -12.37 4.51 0.13
C LEU A 156 -12.00 5.64 1.10
N GLY A 157 -12.03 5.36 2.41
CA GLY A 157 -11.62 6.29 3.45
C GLY A 157 -10.11 6.55 3.46
N ALA A 158 -9.68 7.50 4.29
CA ALA A 158 -8.26 7.91 4.36
C ALA A 158 -7.31 6.76 4.75
N THR A 159 -7.80 5.79 5.52
CA THR A 159 -7.01 4.65 6.01
C THR A 159 -6.84 3.58 4.93
N TYR A 160 -7.92 2.97 4.44
CA TYR A 160 -7.83 1.95 3.39
C TYR A 160 -7.50 2.50 2.00
N GLY A 161 -7.90 3.73 1.70
CA GLY A 161 -7.56 4.41 0.44
C GLY A 161 -6.05 4.51 0.23
N GLN A 162 -5.26 4.68 1.29
CA GLN A 162 -3.79 4.67 1.20
C GLN A 162 -3.26 3.30 0.77
N ALA A 163 -3.72 2.22 1.40
CA ALA A 163 -3.30 0.87 1.06
C ALA A 163 -3.77 0.46 -0.36
N LEU A 164 -4.97 0.87 -0.75
CA LEU A 164 -5.49 0.69 -2.12
C LEU A 164 -4.62 1.42 -3.15
N ALA A 165 -4.20 2.66 -2.86
CA ALA A 165 -3.29 3.41 -3.72
C ALA A 165 -1.92 2.73 -3.86
N TRP A 166 -1.37 2.17 -2.77
CA TRP A 166 -0.13 1.39 -2.81
C TRP A 166 -0.26 0.13 -3.66
N GLU A 167 -1.35 -0.63 -3.51
CA GLU A 167 -1.61 -1.81 -4.34
C GLU A 167 -1.83 -1.44 -5.83
N GLY A 168 -2.49 -0.32 -6.10
CA GLY A 168 -2.63 0.23 -7.45
C GLY A 168 -1.27 0.57 -8.08
N GLN A 169 -0.38 1.24 -7.32
CA GLN A 169 0.99 1.52 -7.77
C GLN A 169 1.81 0.25 -8.00
N ARG A 170 1.71 -0.72 -7.08
CA ARG A 170 2.37 -2.04 -7.23
C ARG A 170 1.89 -2.71 -8.51
N PHE A 171 0.59 -2.79 -8.72
CA PHE A 171 0.02 -3.41 -9.92
C PHE A 171 0.46 -2.69 -11.18
N GLN A 172 0.34 -1.36 -11.23
CA GLN A 172 0.80 -0.55 -12.35
C GLN A 172 2.27 -0.83 -12.69
N SER A 173 3.11 -0.98 -11.67
CA SER A 173 4.54 -1.27 -11.85
C SER A 173 4.83 -2.63 -12.48
N GLN A 174 3.91 -3.60 -12.36
CA GLN A 174 4.06 -4.93 -12.96
C GLN A 174 3.77 -4.92 -14.48
N TYR A 175 2.89 -4.04 -14.95
CA TYR A 175 2.54 -3.91 -16.37
C TYR A 175 3.43 -2.92 -17.11
N GLN A 176 4.07 -2.02 -16.38
CA GLN A 176 4.93 -1.01 -16.98
C GLN A 176 6.39 -1.47 -16.97
N SER A 177 6.97 -1.52 -18.17
CA SER A 177 8.42 -1.68 -18.30
C SER A 177 9.15 -0.59 -17.52
N LEU A 178 10.38 -0.88 -17.09
CA LEU A 178 11.22 0.12 -16.42
C LEU A 178 11.33 1.41 -17.28
N VAL A 179 11.46 1.23 -18.59
CA VAL A 179 11.53 2.32 -19.57
C VAL A 179 10.25 3.17 -19.55
N TYR A 180 9.07 2.54 -19.52
CA TYR A 180 7.80 3.28 -19.44
C TYR A 180 7.66 4.01 -18.10
N ARG A 181 8.04 3.40 -16.98
CA ARG A 181 7.99 4.04 -15.64
C ARG A 181 8.89 5.27 -15.56
N VAL A 182 10.13 5.15 -16.02
CA VAL A 182 11.10 6.25 -16.06
C VAL A 182 10.62 7.31 -17.04
N GLY A 183 10.23 6.91 -18.25
CA GLY A 183 9.72 7.79 -19.30
C GLY A 183 8.51 8.60 -18.85
N ARG A 184 7.49 7.97 -18.26
CA ARG A 184 6.30 8.65 -17.72
C ARG A 184 6.62 9.58 -16.56
N THR A 185 7.54 9.21 -15.68
CA THR A 185 7.93 10.08 -14.57
C THR A 185 8.65 11.33 -15.08
N VAL A 186 9.54 11.16 -16.05
CA VAL A 186 10.22 12.28 -16.73
C VAL A 186 9.20 13.13 -17.47
N ASP A 187 8.30 12.51 -18.24
CA ASP A 187 7.25 13.20 -19.00
C ASP A 187 6.31 13.99 -18.08
N LEU A 188 5.78 13.38 -17.01
CA LEU A 188 4.94 14.07 -16.02
C LEU A 188 5.67 15.22 -15.31
N ARG A 189 6.98 15.09 -15.04
CA ARG A 189 7.77 16.18 -14.46
C ARG A 189 8.08 17.30 -15.46
N LEU A 190 8.20 16.99 -16.74
CA LEU A 190 8.43 17.95 -17.81
C LEU A 190 7.13 18.66 -18.25
N THR A 191 6.00 17.95 -18.27
CA THR A 191 4.71 18.41 -18.79
C THR A 191 3.73 18.84 -17.71
N GLY A 192 3.82 18.28 -16.50
CA GLY A 192 2.96 18.63 -15.36
C GLY A 192 2.97 20.13 -15.02
N PRO A 193 4.13 20.81 -15.00
CA PRO A 193 4.20 22.25 -14.78
C PRO A 193 3.55 23.06 -15.89
N LEU A 194 3.66 22.61 -17.15
CA LEU A 194 3.03 23.26 -18.30
C LEU A 194 1.50 23.15 -18.20
N TRP A 195 0.97 22.00 -17.79
CA TRP A 195 -0.47 21.79 -17.65
C TRP A 195 -1.05 22.59 -16.48
N LEU A 196 -0.38 22.61 -15.33
CA LEU A 196 -0.78 23.43 -14.18
C LEU A 196 -0.76 24.93 -14.51
N ASN A 197 0.27 25.42 -15.20
CA ASN A 197 0.34 26.82 -15.61
C ASN A 197 -0.71 27.21 -16.66
N THR A 198 -1.12 26.26 -17.52
CA THR A 198 -2.13 26.51 -18.55
C THR A 198 -3.56 26.43 -17.99
N VAL A 199 -3.82 25.55 -17.02
CA VAL A 199 -5.18 25.29 -16.50
C VAL A 199 -5.55 26.18 -15.32
N THR A 200 -4.60 26.54 -14.46
CA THR A 200 -4.96 27.40 -13.32
C THR A 200 -4.96 28.88 -13.68
N GLY A 201 -4.27 29.32 -14.75
CA GLY A 201 -4.13 30.75 -15.06
C GLY A 201 -3.68 31.59 -13.85
N THR A 202 -3.15 30.93 -12.81
CA THR A 202 -2.92 31.53 -11.52
C THR A 202 -1.42 31.70 -11.42
N LEU A 203 -1.04 32.96 -11.54
CA LEU A 203 0.26 33.52 -11.21
C LEU A 203 0.55 33.29 -9.71
N ILE A 204 0.73 32.02 -9.30
CA ILE A 204 1.12 31.72 -7.92
C ILE A 204 2.64 31.75 -7.89
N ILE A 205 3.12 32.79 -7.21
CA ILE A 205 4.49 33.01 -6.78
C ILE A 205 4.88 31.89 -5.79
N THR A 206 4.97 30.64 -6.24
CA THR A 206 5.61 29.58 -5.46
C THR A 206 7.10 29.64 -5.75
N SER A 207 7.82 30.27 -4.81
CA SER A 207 9.27 30.38 -4.69
C SER A 207 10.05 30.41 -6.02
N SER A 208 10.64 31.56 -6.35
CA SER A 208 11.46 31.77 -7.54
C SER A 208 12.47 30.64 -7.83
N VAL A 209 12.91 29.92 -6.80
CA VAL A 209 13.80 28.76 -6.87
C VAL A 209 13.16 27.55 -7.59
N GLN A 210 11.91 27.17 -7.29
CA GLN A 210 11.27 26.02 -7.96
C GLN A 210 10.99 26.29 -9.44
N HIS A 211 10.57 27.50 -9.78
CA HIS A 211 10.41 27.92 -11.17
C HIS A 211 11.74 27.93 -11.92
N VAL A 212 12.82 28.46 -11.32
CA VAL A 212 14.16 28.40 -11.92
C VAL A 212 14.63 26.97 -12.08
N ILE A 213 14.44 26.10 -11.08
CA ILE A 213 14.83 24.67 -11.19
C ILE A 213 14.05 23.99 -12.32
N GLN A 214 12.74 24.23 -12.46
CA GLN A 214 11.95 23.63 -13.54
C GLN A 214 12.32 24.17 -14.92
N ILE A 215 12.57 25.47 -15.04
CA ILE A 215 13.06 26.10 -16.27
C ILE A 215 14.42 25.50 -16.65
N VAL A 216 15.36 25.48 -15.72
CA VAL A 216 16.71 24.93 -15.91
C VAL A 216 16.65 23.45 -16.28
N LEU A 217 15.84 22.66 -15.59
CA LEU A 217 15.67 21.23 -15.87
C LEU A 217 15.02 21.00 -17.24
N HIS A 218 14.06 21.83 -17.66
CA HIS A 218 13.45 21.75 -18.97
C HIS A 218 14.46 22.07 -20.08
N TYR A 219 15.21 23.17 -19.94
CA TYR A 219 16.24 23.56 -20.90
C TYR A 219 17.45 22.63 -20.92
N LEU A 220 17.71 21.86 -19.85
CA LEU A 220 18.73 20.80 -19.82
C LEU A 220 18.23 19.48 -20.41
N LEU A 221 17.02 19.04 -20.05
CA LEU A 221 16.51 17.72 -20.42
C LEU A 221 15.91 17.68 -21.84
N ALA A 222 15.24 18.74 -22.29
CA ALA A 222 14.67 18.80 -23.63
C ALA A 222 15.71 18.57 -24.75
N PRO A 223 16.90 19.22 -24.75
CA PRO A 223 17.92 18.94 -25.76
C PRO A 223 18.50 17.53 -25.64
N ILE A 224 18.63 16.97 -24.42
CA ILE A 224 19.08 15.58 -24.23
C ILE A 224 18.08 14.61 -24.85
N VAL A 225 16.79 14.78 -24.61
CA VAL A 225 15.72 13.94 -25.19
C VAL A 225 15.68 14.08 -26.71
N LEU A 226 15.82 15.30 -27.24
CA LEU A 226 15.90 15.55 -28.68
C LEU A 226 17.10 14.83 -29.31
N VAL A 227 18.28 14.94 -28.69
CA VAL A 227 19.50 14.28 -29.15
C VAL A 227 19.34 12.76 -29.10
N LEU A 228 18.81 12.20 -28.01
CA LEU A 228 18.54 10.76 -27.92
C LEU A 228 17.55 10.27 -28.99
N ARG A 229 16.52 11.07 -29.30
CA ARG A 229 15.57 10.76 -30.37
C ARG A 229 16.24 10.76 -31.74
N VAL A 230 17.06 11.77 -32.03
CA VAL A 230 17.83 11.85 -33.29
C VAL A 230 18.82 10.69 -33.40
N LEU A 231 19.53 10.37 -32.32
CA LEU A 231 20.46 9.23 -32.25
C LEU A 231 19.73 7.89 -32.50
N TYR A 232 18.53 7.72 -31.93
CA TYR A 232 17.71 6.54 -32.15
C TYR A 232 17.30 6.39 -33.62
N THR A 233 16.84 7.46 -34.27
CA THR A 233 16.49 7.45 -35.69
C THR A 233 17.71 7.12 -36.57
N LEU A 234 18.86 7.74 -36.27
CA LEU A 234 20.12 7.49 -37.00
C LEU A 234 20.67 6.06 -36.82
N LEU A 235 20.43 5.46 -35.65
CA LEU A 235 20.75 4.06 -35.37
C LEU A 235 19.82 3.10 -36.13
N GLN A 236 18.52 3.42 -36.25
CA GLN A 236 17.59 2.64 -37.06
C GLN A 236 17.94 2.67 -38.55
N GLU A 237 18.44 3.80 -39.05
CA GLU A 237 18.87 3.96 -40.44
C GLU A 237 20.22 3.27 -40.76
N GLY A 238 20.86 2.63 -39.78
CA GLY A 238 22.02 1.76 -40.00
C GLY A 238 23.30 2.46 -40.48
N SER A 239 23.38 3.78 -40.33
CA SER A 239 24.53 4.53 -40.85
C SER A 239 25.80 4.23 -40.04
N ARG A 240 26.87 3.79 -40.71
CA ARG A 240 28.19 3.56 -40.07
C ARG A 240 28.77 4.85 -39.46
N LEU A 241 28.32 6.01 -39.91
CA LEU A 241 28.65 7.31 -39.36
C LEU A 241 27.97 7.55 -38.00
N ALA A 242 26.73 7.08 -37.82
CA ALA A 242 26.03 7.16 -36.54
C ALA A 242 26.81 6.45 -35.45
N LEU A 243 27.29 5.22 -35.66
CA LEU A 243 28.08 4.51 -34.64
C LEU A 243 29.33 5.26 -34.15
N LYS A 244 30.01 6.03 -35.02
CA LYS A 244 31.21 6.80 -34.65
C LYS A 244 30.89 8.11 -33.92
N VAL A 245 29.77 8.76 -34.25
CA VAL A 245 29.36 10.04 -33.65
C VAL A 245 28.48 9.82 -32.41
N CYS A 246 27.64 8.78 -32.42
CA CYS A 246 26.74 8.45 -31.32
C CYS A 246 27.50 8.05 -30.07
N GLY A 247 28.61 7.30 -30.20
CA GLY A 247 29.39 6.84 -29.04
C GLY A 247 29.82 7.97 -28.10
N PRO A 248 30.56 8.99 -28.60
CA PRO A 248 30.98 10.14 -27.80
C PRO A 248 29.78 10.92 -27.23
N VAL A 249 28.74 11.16 -28.02
CA VAL A 249 27.56 11.92 -27.59
C VAL A 249 26.78 11.20 -26.49
N ILE A 250 26.57 9.89 -26.64
CA ILE A 250 25.94 9.04 -25.63
C ILE A 250 26.78 9.02 -24.35
N LEU A 251 28.11 8.93 -24.48
CA LEU A 251 29.02 8.96 -23.33
C LEU A 251 28.94 10.31 -22.60
N SER A 252 28.92 11.44 -23.32
CA SER A 252 28.75 12.77 -22.73
C SER A 252 27.41 12.93 -22.01
N ILE A 253 26.31 12.44 -22.61
CA ILE A 253 24.99 12.43 -21.97
C ILE A 253 24.99 11.54 -20.73
N ALA A 254 25.60 10.35 -20.80
CA ALA A 254 25.68 9.43 -19.67
C ALA A 254 26.49 10.00 -18.49
N VAL A 255 27.61 10.68 -18.77
CA VAL A 255 28.41 11.37 -17.74
C VAL A 255 27.61 12.51 -17.10
N LEU A 256 26.90 13.30 -17.89
CA LEU A 256 26.05 14.38 -17.38
C LEU A 256 24.90 13.84 -16.52
N LEU A 257 24.22 12.79 -16.98
CA LEU A 257 23.15 12.12 -16.22
C LEU A 257 23.68 11.51 -14.92
N LYS A 258 24.88 10.92 -14.93
CA LYS A 258 25.53 10.39 -13.72
C LYS A 258 25.76 11.50 -12.69
N ALA A 259 26.30 12.63 -13.12
CA ALA A 259 26.55 13.77 -12.22
C ALA A 259 25.25 14.31 -11.61
N VAL A 260 24.20 14.47 -12.42
CA VAL A 260 22.87 14.90 -11.93
C VAL A 260 22.28 13.87 -10.95
N LEU A 261 22.40 12.58 -11.25
CA LEU A 261 21.88 11.51 -10.40
C LEU A 261 22.60 11.46 -9.05
N GLU A 262 23.93 11.61 -9.04
CA GLU A 262 24.73 11.65 -7.81
C GLU A 262 24.32 12.82 -6.91
N ASP A 263 24.10 14.01 -7.46
CA ASP A 263 23.63 15.16 -6.68
C ASP A 263 22.19 14.98 -6.18
N LEU A 264 21.33 14.35 -6.97
CA LEU A 264 19.95 14.04 -6.55
C LEU A 264 19.92 13.00 -5.42
N ILE A 265 20.77 11.97 -5.50
CA ILE A 265 20.97 10.98 -4.42
C ILE A 265 21.49 11.67 -3.16
N ARG A 266 22.49 12.57 -3.26
CA ARG A 266 22.97 13.34 -2.11
C ARG A 266 21.87 14.21 -1.49
N SER A 267 21.00 14.79 -2.30
CA SER A 267 19.87 15.60 -1.81
C SER A 267 18.82 14.76 -1.10
N VAL A 268 18.49 13.57 -1.62
CA VAL A 268 17.53 12.64 -1.00
C VAL A 268 18.10 12.09 0.31
N ASN A 269 19.36 11.67 0.33
CA ASN A 269 20.02 11.15 1.53
C ASN A 269 20.16 12.21 2.65
N LYS A 270 20.20 13.51 2.29
CA LYS A 270 20.15 14.60 3.29
C LYS A 270 18.74 14.82 3.87
N GLN A 271 17.68 14.36 3.22
CA GLN A 271 16.30 14.41 3.73
C GLN A 271 15.93 13.19 4.59
N GLU A 272 16.74 12.12 4.59
CA GLU A 272 16.51 10.90 5.38
C GLU A 272 17.18 10.91 6.77
N GLN A 273 17.28 12.06 7.43
CA GLN A 273 17.24 12.04 8.90
C GLN A 273 15.78 11.93 9.35
N TYR A 274 15.20 10.76 9.07
CA TYR A 274 14.01 10.31 9.77
C TYR A 274 14.41 10.07 11.22
N GLN A 275 14.06 11.00 12.11
CA GLN A 275 14.01 10.65 13.52
C GLN A 275 12.77 9.78 13.69
N PRO A 276 12.91 8.50 14.10
CA PRO A 276 11.74 7.75 14.51
C PRO A 276 11.05 8.57 15.59
N VAL A 277 9.74 8.79 15.42
CA VAL A 277 8.90 9.17 16.54
C VAL A 277 9.03 8.00 17.51
N HIS A 278 9.91 8.14 18.49
CA HIS A 278 9.79 7.36 19.70
C HIS A 278 8.38 7.63 20.17
N LEU A 279 7.49 6.64 20.06
CA LEU A 279 6.32 6.59 20.91
C LEU A 279 6.92 6.58 22.32
N ALA A 280 7.06 7.78 22.89
CA ALA A 280 6.90 7.96 24.31
C ALA A 280 5.44 7.55 24.58
N LEU A 281 5.23 6.23 24.65
CA LEU A 281 4.28 5.66 25.57
C LEU A 281 4.77 6.15 26.93
N ASP A 282 4.33 7.35 27.28
CA ASP A 282 4.25 7.84 28.65
C ASP A 282 3.18 6.95 29.32
N LEU A 283 3.53 5.67 29.47
CA LEU A 283 2.95 4.82 30.48
C LEU A 283 3.34 5.53 31.76
N GLY A 284 2.41 6.33 32.28
CA GLY A 284 2.54 6.94 33.59
C GLY A 284 2.96 5.85 34.57
N GLU A 285 4.24 5.80 34.88
CA GLU A 285 4.71 5.33 36.16
C GLU A 285 4.09 6.28 37.17
N GLU A 286 2.89 5.93 37.64
CA GLU A 286 2.43 6.37 38.94
C GLU A 286 3.51 5.95 39.93
N SER A 287 4.40 6.90 40.19
CA SER A 287 5.39 6.82 41.25
C SER A 287 4.63 6.49 42.53
N GLY A 288 4.79 5.26 42.99
CA GLY A 288 4.38 4.84 44.31
C GLY A 288 5.12 5.70 45.33
N LYS A 289 4.49 6.80 45.75
CA LYS A 289 4.85 7.52 46.98
C LYS A 289 4.55 6.56 48.13
N LYS A 290 5.54 5.74 48.50
CA LYS A 290 5.63 5.12 49.82
C LYS A 290 5.68 6.25 50.85
N GLY A 291 4.51 6.63 51.36
CA GLY A 291 4.38 7.41 52.57
C GLY A 291 5.02 6.64 53.72
N LYS A 292 6.12 7.18 54.24
CA LYS A 292 6.65 6.80 55.55
C LYS A 292 5.62 7.17 56.61
N ALA A 293 4.83 6.20 57.06
CA ALA A 293 4.09 6.30 58.31
C ALA A 293 5.12 6.31 59.45
N LYS A 294 5.42 7.51 59.95
CA LYS A 294 6.20 7.75 61.16
C LYS A 294 5.24 7.49 62.33
N LEU A 295 5.32 6.29 62.91
CA LEU A 295 4.63 5.97 64.16
C LEU A 295 5.29 6.82 65.27
N GLN A 296 4.64 7.93 65.65
CA GLN A 296 4.92 8.64 66.89
C GLN A 296 4.08 7.99 67.99
N THR A 297 4.71 7.19 68.82
CA THR A 297 4.20 6.82 70.14
C THR A 297 4.66 7.87 71.14
N GLN A 298 3.74 8.71 71.59
CA GLN A 298 3.86 9.50 72.82
C GLN A 298 2.54 9.43 73.60
N GLY A 299 2.68 9.27 74.92
CA GLY A 299 1.61 9.37 75.93
C GLY A 299 1.07 7.99 76.32
N GLY A 300 1.17 7.49 77.55
CA GLY A 300 1.49 8.12 78.84
C GLY A 300 0.33 7.86 79.82
N GLY A 301 0.56 7.01 80.82
CA GLY A 301 -0.23 6.84 82.06
C GLY A 301 -1.64 6.25 81.90
N PRO A 302 -2.25 5.67 82.97
CA PRO A 302 -2.01 5.99 84.38
C PRO A 302 -1.80 4.76 85.31
N GLU A 303 -1.54 5.11 86.58
CA GLU A 303 -1.47 4.32 87.83
C GLU A 303 -0.14 3.63 88.18
#